data_AF-A0A1Z9LQ88-F1
#
_entry.id   AF-A0A1Z9LQ88-F1
#
_cell.length_a   1.000
_cell.length_b   1.000
_cell.length_c   1.000
_cell.angle_alpha   90.00
_cell.angle_beta   90.00
_cell.angle_gamma   90.00
#
_symmetry.space_group_name_H-M   'P 1'
#
loop_
_entity.id
_entity.type
_entity.pdbx_description
1 polymer ?
#
loop_
_entity_poly.entity_id
_entity_poly.type
_entity_poly.pdbx_seq_one_letter_code
_entity_poly.pdbx_strand_id
1 'polypeptide(L)' 'MNRASRLIKVLDKALNRYDSFGDNPDAFIDSVLTEIEEPLERLRQKSKPEHWVEIYVERDRARIKQEVLNRVMALGSE' A
#
# COMPACT_ATOMS: atom_id res chain seq x y z
N MET A 1 7.25 2.92 -16.66
CA MET A 1 6.50 2.91 -15.38
C MET A 1 5.64 4.16 -15.32
N ASN A 2 4.31 4.01 -15.23
CA ASN A 2 3.42 5.17 -15.16
C ASN A 2 3.43 5.77 -13.72
N ARG A 3 2.64 6.83 -13.50
CA ARG A 3 2.61 7.54 -12.22
C ARG A 3 2.05 6.69 -11.09
N ALA A 4 1.06 5.84 -11.35
CA ALA A 4 0.45 4.96 -10.37
C ALA A 4 1.42 3.86 -9.95
N SER A 5 2.03 3.18 -10.92
CA SER A 5 3.09 2.20 -10.66
C SER A 5 4.26 2.81 -9.86
N ARG A 6 4.61 4.09 -10.11
CA ARG A 6 5.64 4.80 -9.33
C ARG A 6 5.19 5.04 -7.89
N LEU A 7 3.96 5.48 -7.67
CA LEU A 7 3.40 5.68 -6.33
C LEU A 7 3.38 4.37 -5.54
N ILE A 8 2.90 3.28 -6.14
CA ILE A 8 2.88 1.94 -5.53
C ILE A 8 4.30 1.50 -5.15
N LYS A 9 5.28 1.69 -6.05
CA LYS A 9 6.68 1.34 -5.74
C LYS A 9 7.25 2.13 -4.56
N VAL A 10 6.89 3.41 -4.41
CA VAL A 10 7.34 4.21 -3.26
C VAL A 10 6.64 3.76 -1.98
N LEU A 11 5.34 3.45 -2.04
CA LEU A 11 4.57 2.86 -0.95
C LEU A 11 5.22 1.56 -0.45
N ASP A 12 5.50 0.62 -1.36
CA ASP A 12 6.16 -0.65 -1.04
C ASP A 12 7.52 -0.42 -0.38
N LYS A 13 8.29 0.55 -0.90
CA LYS A 13 9.59 0.91 -0.34
C LYS A 13 9.46 1.50 1.07
N ALA A 14 8.45 2.33 1.33
CA ALA A 14 8.19 2.90 2.65
C ALA A 14 7.84 1.79 3.65
N LEU A 15 6.92 0.90 3.28
CA LEU A 15 6.50 -0.23 4.13
C LEU A 15 7.65 -1.20 4.43
N ASN A 16 8.49 -1.50 3.45
CA ASN A 16 9.63 -2.42 3.61
C ASN A 16 10.76 -1.87 4.50
N ARG A 17 10.71 -0.61 4.95
CA ARG A 17 11.70 -0.07 5.91
C ARG A 17 11.38 -0.43 7.36
N TYR A 18 10.16 -0.85 7.64
CA TYR A 18 9.76 -1.25 8.98
C TYR A 18 10.04 -2.74 9.17
N ASP A 19 10.88 -3.07 10.15
CA ASP A 19 11.16 -4.47 10.53
C ASP A 19 9.94 -5.13 11.21
N SER A 20 9.05 -4.33 11.80
CA SER A 20 7.79 -4.75 12.41
C SER A 20 6.80 -3.58 12.51
N PHE A 21 5.51 -3.88 12.54
CA PHE A 21 4.41 -2.93 12.75
C PHE A 21 3.80 -2.99 14.17
N GLY A 22 4.32 -3.88 15.03
CA GLY A 22 3.84 -4.04 16.41
C GLY A 22 2.35 -4.38 16.53
N ASP A 23 1.76 -4.02 17.67
CA ASP A 23 0.35 -4.31 18.00
C ASP A 23 -0.63 -3.30 17.39
N ASN A 24 -0.13 -2.19 16.83
CA ASN A 24 -0.95 -1.16 16.19
C ASN A 24 -0.36 -0.73 14.83
N PRO A 25 -0.51 -1.56 13.78
CA PRO A 25 -0.04 -1.22 12.43
C PRO A 25 -0.62 0.07 11.86
N ASP A 26 -1.84 0.44 12.27
CA ASP A 26 -2.52 1.63 11.76
C ASP A 26 -1.83 2.94 12.20
N ALA A 27 -1.04 2.92 13.27
CA ALA A 27 -0.26 4.08 13.73
C ALA A 27 0.81 4.54 12.70
N PHE A 28 1.16 3.70 11.73
CA PHE A 28 2.17 3.99 10.72
C PHE A 28 1.60 4.69 9.47
N ILE A 29 0.26 4.74 9.32
CA ILE A 29 -0.41 5.23 8.12
C ILE A 29 0.02 6.66 7.78
N ASP A 30 -0.01 7.58 8.74
CA ASP A 30 0.33 9.00 8.51
C ASP A 30 1.81 9.19 8.10
N SER A 31 2.71 8.39 8.69
CA SER A 31 4.13 8.38 8.33
C SER A 31 4.33 7.91 6.89
N VAL A 32 3.65 6.82 6.52
CA VAL A 32 3.73 6.26 5.15
C VAL A 32 3.07 7.19 4.14
N LEU A 33 1.97 7.85 4.49
CA LEU A 33 1.31 8.86 3.65
C LEU A 33 2.23 10.04 3.36
N THR A 34 2.94 10.52 4.39
CA THR A 34 3.96 11.57 4.23
C THR A 34 5.05 11.15 3.24
N GLU A 35 5.52 9.90 3.28
CA GLU A 35 6.55 9.41 2.34
C GLU A 35 6.09 9.34 0.88
N ILE A 36 4.79 9.17 0.62
CA ILE A 36 4.23 9.07 -0.73
C ILE A 36 3.59 10.38 -1.22
N GLU A 37 3.64 11.46 -0.43
CA GLU A 37 2.97 12.73 -0.70
C GLU A 37 3.37 13.30 -2.07
N GLU A 38 4.67 13.47 -2.35
CA GLU A 38 5.15 14.01 -3.62
C GLU A 38 4.74 13.14 -4.85
N PRO A 39 4.91 11.80 -4.84
CA PRO A 39 4.35 10.93 -5.87
C PRO A 39 2.83 11.07 -6.05
N LEU A 40 2.08 11.23 -4.94
CA LEU A 40 0.63 11.37 -4.94
C LEU A 40 0.19 12.68 -5.57
N GLU A 41 0.83 13.80 -5.22
CA GLU A 41 0.58 15.10 -5.85
C GLU A 41 0.84 15.06 -7.35
N ARG A 42 1.96 14.45 -7.76
CA ARG A 42 2.30 14.28 -9.19
C ARG A 42 1.28 13.45 -9.95
N LEU A 43 0.71 12.43 -9.30
CA LEU A 43 -0.38 11.64 -9.86
C LEU A 43 -1.65 12.48 -10.01
N ARG A 44 -2.02 13.26 -8.98
CA ARG A 44 -3.21 14.13 -8.98
C ARG A 44 -3.15 15.22 -10.04
N GLN A 45 -2.00 15.89 -10.21
CA GLN A 45 -1.85 17.01 -11.15
C GLN A 45 -2.03 16.62 -12.63
N LYS A 46 -1.74 15.37 -13.00
CA LYS A 46 -1.87 14.86 -14.38
C LYS A 46 -2.65 13.55 -14.41
N SER A 47 -3.66 13.47 -13.55
CA SER A 47 -4.48 12.27 -13.36
C SER A 47 -5.31 12.02 -14.62
N LYS A 48 -5.32 10.76 -15.05
CA LYS A 48 -6.28 10.22 -16.00
C LYS A 48 -6.98 9.05 -15.31
N PRO A 49 -8.24 8.72 -15.66
CA PRO A 49 -8.96 7.60 -15.06
C PRO A 49 -8.15 6.30 -15.07
N GLU A 50 -7.38 6.03 -16.13
CA GLU A 50 -6.59 4.81 -16.26
C GLU A 50 -5.48 4.71 -15.20
N HIS A 51 -4.94 5.82 -14.70
CA HIS A 51 -3.94 5.78 -13.64
C HIS A 51 -4.53 5.34 -12.30
N TRP A 52 -5.81 5.58 -12.04
CA TRP A 52 -6.45 5.17 -10.79
C TRP A 52 -6.84 3.69 -10.78
N VAL A 53 -7.04 3.09 -11.96
CA VAL A 53 -7.33 1.66 -12.11
C VAL A 53 -6.24 0.81 -11.46
N GLU A 54 -4.96 1.14 -11.67
CA GLU A 54 -3.87 0.39 -11.04
C GLU A 54 -3.88 0.48 -9.52
N ILE A 55 -4.23 1.65 -8.96
CA ILE A 55 -4.34 1.83 -7.50
C ILE A 55 -5.51 1.00 -6.96
N TYR A 56 -6.64 0.94 -7.65
CA TYR A 56 -7.76 0.09 -7.25
C TYR A 56 -7.39 -1.40 -7.28
N VAL A 57 -6.71 -1.84 -8.34
CA VAL A 57 -6.23 -3.23 -8.44
C VAL A 57 -5.27 -3.57 -7.30
N GLU A 58 -4.34 -2.67 -6.97
CA GLU A 58 -3.38 -2.93 -5.89
C GLU A 58 -4.05 -2.91 -4.51
N ARG A 59 -5.01 -2.03 -4.27
CA ARG A 59 -5.83 -2.05 -3.05
C ARG A 59 -6.57 -3.38 -2.90
N ASP A 60 -7.19 -3.86 -3.98
CA ASP A 60 -7.95 -5.11 -3.96
C ASP A 60 -7.01 -6.32 -3.75
N ARG A 61 -5.81 -6.29 -4.35
CA ARG A 61 -4.75 -7.26 -4.09
C ARG A 61 -4.33 -7.28 -2.62
N ALA A 62 -4.10 -6.11 -2.02
CA ALA A 62 -3.74 -5.98 -0.61
C ALA A 62 -4.83 -6.57 0.31
N ARG A 63 -6.11 -6.28 0.02
CA ARG A 63 -7.24 -6.85 0.76
C ARG A 63 -7.30 -8.37 0.68
N ILE A 64 -7.13 -8.94 -0.51
CA ILE A 64 -7.09 -10.39 -0.70
C ILE A 64 -5.91 -10.99 0.07
N LYS A 65 -4.72 -10.36 0.00
CA LYS A 65 -3.52 -10.81 0.71
C LYS A 65 -3.71 -10.81 2.22
N GLN A 66 -4.30 -9.75 2.78
CA GLN A 66 -4.63 -9.66 4.19
C GLN A 66 -5.55 -10.82 4.61
N GLU A 67 -6.63 -11.08 3.88
CA GLU A 67 -7.57 -12.17 4.18
C GLU A 67 -6.89 -13.55 4.12
N VAL A 68 -6.03 -13.79 3.14
CA VAL A 68 -5.27 -15.04 3.06
C VAL A 68 -4.35 -15.21 4.26
N LEU A 69 -3.62 -14.15 4.65
CA LEU A 69 -2.71 -14.20 5.81
C LEU A 69 -3.48 -14.45 7.12
N ASN A 70 -4.65 -13.82 7.30
CA ASN A 70 -5.51 -14.09 8.46
C ASN A 70 -5.90 -15.56 8.57
N ARG A 71 -6.26 -16.20 7.44
CA ARG A 71 -6.59 -17.63 7.41
C ARG A 71 -5.38 -18.51 7.70
N VAL A 72 -4.20 -18.15 7.17
CA VAL A 72 -2.95 -18.86 7.47
C VAL A 72 -2.62 -18.78 8.96
N MET A 73 -2.78 -17.61 9.58
CA MET A 73 -2.57 -17.44 11.02
C MET A 73 -3.55 -18.29 11.84
N ALA A 74 -4.83 -18.32 11.45
CA ALA A 74 -5.83 -19.14 12.12
C ALA A 74 -5.47 -20.64 12.12
N LEU A 75 -4.97 -21.15 10.98
CA LEU A 75 -4.51 -22.54 10.87
C LEU A 75 -3.24 -22.83 11.69
N GLY A 76 -2.37 -21.85 11.87
CA GLY A 76 -1.15 -21.99 12.66
C GLY A 76 -1.36 -21.86 14.17
N SER A 77 -2.53 -21.37 14.60
CA SER A 77 -2.93 -21.23 16.00
C SER A 77 -3.74 -22.41 16.55
N GLU A 78 -4.07 -23.39 15.69
CA GLU A 78 -4.63 -24.70 16.06
C GLU A 78 -3.53 -25.70 16.45
#